data_AF-A0A1Q4F903-F1
#
_entry.id   AF-A0A1Q4F903-F1
#
_cell.length_a   1.000
_cell.length_b   1.000
_cell.length_c   1.000
_cell.angle_alpha   90.00
_cell.angle_beta   90.00
_cell.angle_gamma   90.00
#
_symmetry.space_group_name_H-M   'P 1'
#
loop_
_entity.id
_entity.type
_entity.pdbx_description
1 polymer ?
#
loop_
_entity_poly.entity_id
_entity_poly.type
_entity_poly.pdbx_seq_one_letter_code
_entity_poly.pdbx_strand_id
1 'polypeptide(L)'
;MFCLQEFNRENFAEALSNRFTPADTILRKKHFEYLMKYLGPADKGLGAKIILIEDRYISKDFLHDYAAYYALCFEKYDKECRRIHLFNQVFTEEEFKNVLLSTDEGVKDSFWSHYLGNIVVKPIPVTVIGTTILQTYTHDGEFGRNYWGLKDYSINVFGTRRTIRSLVFQEQDKVLAACATTAIWSTLNKTFPDYQTAYKSPSQITREADNTSHDGSRLFPNKGLDILQICHAIEQSGLVCEVLNNGNRTLAHKGEPGIKNSYLKEIVRAYSPVGIPIILIIKISDYKDLHAITLVGHRHNGPFLAEDDSPLISMADNIDRLYAHDDQWGPFVRITFAGNECIITPWNEELGMKEITNENEQCNKEEVNANNDNDGVSIQSTTEIEQQFIEQDTSIPVTVNVTDVILSLYPKIRISYLDIKPVALGVSGIFREFTRGMYTRGLTWDIRLLYSEQYKAEIKKLNLSENLKLDLIARSMPKFIWVVTSYTGLERISDFTFDATGVRNAMNGLEVLTFIEGMRSPLHLFINANRELFDEYYNDENAPRYFDWLLSSTK
;
A
#
# COMPACT_ATOMS: atom_id res chain seq x y z
N MET A 1 -37.53 -4.72 0.60
CA MET A 1 -37.40 -6.08 0.04
C MET A 1 -36.07 -6.06 -0.68
N PHE A 2 -35.10 -6.84 -0.23
CA PHE A 2 -33.78 -6.92 -0.87
C PHE A 2 -33.85 -7.77 -2.13
N CYS A 3 -32.89 -7.62 -3.03
CA CYS A 3 -32.75 -8.49 -4.19
C CYS A 3 -31.48 -9.33 -4.05
N LEU A 4 -31.58 -10.62 -4.34
CA LEU A 4 -30.46 -11.56 -4.33
C LEU A 4 -30.16 -12.00 -5.76
N GLN A 5 -28.88 -11.97 -6.14
CA GLN A 5 -28.43 -12.37 -7.46
C GLN A 5 -27.16 -13.24 -7.34
N GLU A 6 -26.99 -14.17 -8.26
CA GLU A 6 -25.72 -14.86 -8.42
C GLU A 6 -24.64 -13.90 -8.91
N PHE A 7 -23.42 -14.01 -8.39
CA PHE A 7 -22.29 -13.24 -8.87
C PHE A 7 -21.81 -13.81 -10.21
N ASN A 8 -22.20 -13.14 -11.29
CA ASN A 8 -21.67 -13.33 -12.63
C ASN A 8 -21.52 -11.96 -13.31
N ARG A 9 -20.95 -11.95 -14.52
CA ARG A 9 -20.60 -10.72 -15.23
C ARG A 9 -21.82 -9.85 -15.50
N GLU A 10 -22.91 -10.44 -15.96
CA GLU A 10 -24.15 -9.76 -16.34
C GLU A 10 -24.85 -9.18 -15.10
N ASN A 11 -25.08 -10.00 -14.08
CA ASN A 11 -25.73 -9.58 -12.83
C ASN A 11 -24.91 -8.52 -12.11
N PHE A 12 -23.58 -8.63 -12.09
CA PHE A 12 -22.73 -7.62 -11.44
C PHE A 12 -22.76 -6.29 -12.18
N ALA A 13 -22.77 -6.30 -13.52
CA ALA A 13 -22.90 -5.08 -14.30
C ALA A 13 -24.25 -4.39 -14.05
N GLU A 14 -25.34 -5.17 -13.95
CA GLU A 14 -26.66 -4.65 -13.64
C GLU A 14 -26.77 -4.14 -12.20
N ALA A 15 -26.16 -4.84 -11.24
CA ALA A 15 -26.12 -4.41 -9.85
C ALA A 15 -25.39 -3.06 -9.68
N LEU A 16 -24.35 -2.81 -10.48
CA LEU A 16 -23.59 -1.56 -10.54
C LEU A 16 -24.20 -0.49 -11.46
N SER A 17 -25.24 -0.82 -12.24
CA SER A 17 -25.87 0.13 -13.15
C SER A 17 -26.73 1.15 -12.41
N ASN A 18 -27.00 2.27 -13.07
CA ASN A 18 -27.96 3.27 -12.61
C ASN A 18 -28.64 3.93 -13.82
N ARG A 19 -29.61 4.83 -13.58
CA ARG A 19 -30.39 5.47 -14.66
C ARG A 19 -29.56 6.24 -15.69
N PHE A 20 -28.37 6.72 -15.31
CA PHE A 20 -27.47 7.49 -16.16
C PHE A 20 -26.35 6.65 -16.76
N THR A 21 -26.09 5.47 -16.20
CA THR A 21 -25.00 4.58 -16.62
C THR A 21 -25.53 3.15 -16.67
N PRO A 22 -26.05 2.72 -17.84
CA PRO A 22 -26.62 1.40 -18.01
C PRO A 22 -25.53 0.31 -17.97
N ALA A 23 -25.93 -0.95 -17.76
CA ALA A 23 -25.03 -2.09 -17.66
C ALA A 23 -24.03 -2.19 -18.83
N ASP A 24 -24.47 -1.92 -20.07
CA ASP A 24 -23.60 -1.91 -21.26
C ASP A 24 -22.45 -0.91 -21.18
N THR A 25 -22.65 0.20 -20.45
CA THR A 25 -21.59 1.18 -20.18
C THR A 25 -20.69 0.69 -19.05
N ILE A 26 -21.25 0.08 -18.01
CA ILE A 26 -20.51 -0.53 -16.91
C ILE A 26 -19.53 -1.59 -17.42
N LEU A 27 -19.99 -2.48 -18.32
CA LEU A 27 -19.19 -3.55 -18.92
C LEU A 27 -17.95 -3.07 -19.66
N ARG A 28 -17.90 -1.79 -20.06
CA ARG A 28 -16.76 -1.18 -20.76
C ARG A 28 -15.80 -0.45 -19.83
N LYS A 29 -16.11 -0.35 -18.52
CA LYS A 29 -15.26 0.33 -17.55
C LYS A 29 -14.10 -0.56 -17.13
N LYS A 30 -12.91 0.02 -17.04
CA LYS A 30 -11.72 -0.65 -16.48
C LYS A 30 -11.95 -1.14 -15.06
N HIS A 31 -12.63 -0.34 -14.24
CA HIS A 31 -12.99 -0.73 -12.88
C HIS A 31 -13.84 -1.98 -12.82
N PHE A 32 -14.76 -2.15 -13.77
CA PHE A 32 -15.60 -3.34 -13.83
C PHE A 32 -14.75 -4.57 -14.13
N GLU A 33 -13.90 -4.53 -15.16
CA GLU A 33 -12.99 -5.64 -15.48
C GLU A 33 -12.06 -5.99 -14.32
N TYR A 34 -11.51 -4.97 -13.66
CA TYR A 34 -10.65 -5.16 -12.49
C TYR A 34 -11.43 -5.82 -11.35
N LEU A 35 -12.59 -5.30 -10.99
CA LEU A 35 -13.40 -5.83 -9.89
C LEU A 35 -13.91 -7.25 -10.19
N MET A 36 -14.24 -7.57 -11.43
CA MET A 36 -14.58 -8.94 -11.84
C MET A 36 -13.42 -9.91 -11.59
N LYS A 37 -12.18 -9.51 -11.90
CA LYS A 37 -10.99 -10.32 -11.58
C LYS A 37 -10.73 -10.38 -10.07
N TYR A 38 -10.89 -9.26 -9.36
CA TYR A 38 -10.68 -9.15 -7.92
C TYR A 38 -11.64 -10.02 -7.11
N LEU A 39 -12.93 -10.00 -7.48
CA LEU A 39 -14.01 -10.75 -6.86
C LEU A 39 -14.17 -12.16 -7.44
N GLY A 40 -13.41 -12.49 -8.49
CA GLY A 40 -13.44 -13.77 -9.18
C GLY A 40 -12.97 -14.95 -8.32
N PRO A 41 -12.61 -16.10 -8.94
CA PRO A 41 -12.29 -17.35 -8.25
C PRO A 41 -11.32 -17.21 -7.08
N ALA A 42 -11.53 -17.97 -6.00
CA ALA A 42 -10.84 -17.81 -4.72
C ALA A 42 -9.32 -18.10 -4.74
N ASP A 43 -8.82 -18.78 -5.79
CA ASP A 43 -7.40 -18.98 -6.03
C ASP A 43 -6.69 -17.69 -6.48
N LYS A 44 -7.42 -16.77 -7.15
CA LYS A 44 -6.87 -15.52 -7.72
C LYS A 44 -7.47 -14.24 -7.15
N GLY A 45 -8.66 -14.34 -6.55
CA GLY A 45 -9.49 -13.26 -6.03
C GLY A 45 -10.18 -13.62 -4.71
N LEU A 46 -11.36 -13.02 -4.46
CA LEU A 46 -12.11 -13.21 -3.21
C LEU A 46 -13.15 -14.34 -3.24
N GLY A 47 -13.42 -14.92 -4.42
CA GLY A 47 -14.37 -16.01 -4.58
C GLY A 47 -15.82 -15.60 -4.38
N ALA A 48 -16.23 -14.41 -4.83
CA ALA A 48 -17.61 -13.95 -4.71
C ALA A 48 -18.58 -14.88 -5.47
N LYS A 49 -19.72 -15.16 -4.86
CA LYS A 49 -20.76 -16.06 -5.38
C LYS A 49 -22.15 -15.43 -5.38
N ILE A 50 -22.41 -14.51 -4.46
CA ILE A 50 -23.73 -13.87 -4.30
C ILE A 50 -23.58 -12.35 -4.17
N ILE A 51 -24.50 -11.63 -4.82
CA ILE A 51 -24.74 -10.20 -4.70
C ILE A 51 -26.08 -10.00 -3.98
N LEU A 52 -26.06 -9.26 -2.87
CA LEU A 52 -27.26 -8.81 -2.17
C LEU A 52 -27.40 -7.29 -2.37
N ILE A 53 -28.53 -6.86 -2.92
CA ILE A 53 -28.79 -5.45 -3.27
C ILE A 53 -29.66 -4.80 -2.21
N GLU A 54 -29.15 -3.68 -1.68
CA GLU A 54 -29.85 -2.75 -0.80
C GLU A 54 -30.08 -1.42 -1.54
N ASP A 55 -31.33 -1.16 -1.92
CA ASP A 55 -31.72 0.11 -2.53
C ASP A 55 -32.08 1.18 -1.49
N ARG A 56 -32.04 2.45 -1.91
CA ARG A 56 -32.32 3.64 -1.10
C ARG A 56 -31.37 3.80 0.11
N TYR A 57 -30.10 3.50 -0.11
CA TYR A 57 -29.03 3.69 0.85
C TYR A 57 -28.52 5.14 0.84
N ILE A 58 -28.35 5.76 2.01
CA ILE A 58 -27.71 7.07 2.12
C ILE A 58 -26.23 6.88 2.45
N SER A 59 -25.37 7.09 1.44
CA SER A 59 -23.93 7.13 1.67
C SER A 59 -23.53 8.49 2.24
N LYS A 60 -22.83 8.50 3.38
CA LYS A 60 -22.35 9.73 4.01
C LYS A 60 -21.39 10.51 3.10
N ASP A 61 -20.44 9.82 2.47
CA ASP A 61 -19.47 10.43 1.56
C ASP A 61 -20.19 11.07 0.35
N PHE A 62 -21.06 10.30 -0.32
CA PHE A 62 -21.78 10.81 -1.49
C PHE A 62 -22.78 11.91 -1.12
N LEU A 63 -23.40 11.87 0.07
CA LEU A 63 -24.35 12.89 0.48
C LEU A 63 -23.68 14.27 0.62
N HIS A 64 -22.44 14.33 1.08
CA HIS A 64 -21.67 15.58 1.13
C HIS A 64 -21.41 16.11 -0.28
N ASP A 65 -20.96 15.25 -1.19
CA ASP A 65 -20.69 15.58 -2.59
C ASP A 65 -21.98 16.00 -3.34
N TYR A 66 -23.09 15.31 -3.05
CA TYR A 66 -24.42 15.65 -3.53
C TYR A 66 -24.83 17.06 -3.09
N ALA A 67 -24.75 17.35 -1.79
CA ALA A 67 -25.13 18.66 -1.26
C ALA A 67 -24.22 19.78 -1.77
N ALA A 68 -22.93 19.50 -1.99
CA ALA A 68 -21.97 20.48 -2.47
C ALA A 68 -22.15 20.86 -3.94
N TYR A 69 -22.63 19.93 -4.78
CA TYR A 69 -22.71 20.16 -6.23
C TYR A 69 -24.00 19.65 -6.87
N TYR A 70 -24.29 18.36 -6.78
CA TYR A 70 -25.37 17.74 -7.55
C TYR A 70 -26.78 18.25 -7.19
N ALA A 71 -26.99 18.69 -5.95
CA ALA A 71 -28.24 19.30 -5.50
C ALA A 71 -28.53 20.66 -6.18
N LEU A 72 -27.49 21.30 -6.74
CA LEU A 72 -27.57 22.61 -7.40
C LEU A 72 -27.70 22.50 -8.92
N CYS A 73 -27.56 21.29 -9.48
CA CYS A 73 -27.68 21.07 -10.91
C CYS A 73 -29.14 21.18 -11.39
N PHE A 74 -29.33 21.58 -12.65
CA PHE A 74 -30.64 21.56 -13.29
C PHE A 74 -31.12 20.13 -13.56
N GLU A 75 -30.22 19.26 -14.01
CA GLU A 75 -30.48 17.82 -14.09
C GLU A 75 -30.72 17.28 -12.69
N LYS A 76 -31.82 16.54 -12.51
CA LYS A 76 -32.16 16.01 -11.20
C LYS A 76 -31.28 14.79 -10.97
N TYR A 77 -30.39 14.87 -9.99
CA TYR A 77 -29.65 13.70 -9.47
C TYR A 77 -30.31 13.23 -8.17
N ASP A 78 -30.28 11.93 -7.91
CA ASP A 78 -30.82 11.37 -6.67
C ASP A 78 -29.75 11.42 -5.58
N LYS A 79 -30.15 11.67 -4.33
CA LYS A 79 -29.24 11.57 -3.18
C LYS A 79 -29.11 10.13 -2.64
N GLU A 80 -30.04 9.27 -3.04
CA GLU A 80 -30.15 7.88 -2.59
C GLU A 80 -29.30 6.98 -3.50
N CYS A 81 -28.33 6.31 -2.91
CA CYS A 81 -27.50 5.31 -3.58
C CYS A 81 -28.16 3.93 -3.51
N ARG A 82 -27.59 3.01 -4.29
CA ARG A 82 -27.70 1.57 -4.03
C ARG A 82 -26.44 1.12 -3.31
N ARG A 83 -26.54 0.12 -2.43
CA ARG A 83 -25.39 -0.55 -1.84
C ARG A 83 -25.47 -2.04 -2.14
N ILE A 84 -24.44 -2.57 -2.74
CA ILE A 84 -24.35 -4.00 -3.05
C ILE A 84 -23.43 -4.67 -2.04
N HIS A 85 -23.83 -5.86 -1.59
CA HIS A 85 -23.14 -6.68 -0.61
C HIS A 85 -22.68 -7.96 -1.27
N LEU A 86 -21.44 -8.37 -1.01
CA LEU A 86 -20.81 -9.51 -1.67
C LEU A 86 -20.52 -10.62 -0.67
N PHE A 87 -20.74 -11.86 -1.07
CA PHE A 87 -20.50 -13.06 -0.26
C PHE A 87 -19.79 -14.15 -1.05
N ASN A 88 -18.92 -14.94 -0.43
CA ASN A 88 -18.25 -16.09 -1.04
C ASN A 88 -18.97 -17.45 -0.82
N GLN A 89 -20.20 -17.39 -0.30
CA GLN A 89 -21.10 -18.52 -0.11
C GLN A 89 -22.37 -18.32 -0.93
N VAL A 90 -22.88 -19.42 -1.50
CA VAL A 90 -24.21 -19.46 -2.13
C VAL A 90 -25.26 -19.67 -1.03
N PHE A 91 -26.32 -18.88 -1.06
CA PHE A 91 -27.47 -19.03 -0.17
C PHE A 91 -28.74 -18.51 -0.87
N THR A 92 -29.88 -18.90 -0.33
CA THR A 92 -31.22 -18.53 -0.80
C THR A 92 -31.79 -17.37 0.01
N GLU A 93 -32.85 -16.73 -0.49
CA GLU A 93 -33.56 -15.70 0.28
C GLU A 93 -34.11 -16.23 1.61
N GLU A 94 -34.57 -17.49 1.65
CA GLU A 94 -35.12 -18.10 2.86
C GLU A 94 -34.02 -18.29 3.92
N GLU A 95 -32.87 -18.81 3.53
CA GLU A 95 -31.70 -18.91 4.42
C GLU A 95 -31.27 -17.55 4.94
N PHE A 96 -31.23 -16.52 4.10
CA PHE A 96 -30.88 -15.17 4.54
C PHE A 96 -31.92 -14.60 5.53
N LYS A 97 -33.23 -14.79 5.27
CA LYS A 97 -34.30 -14.40 6.21
C LYS A 97 -34.15 -15.12 7.55
N ASN A 98 -33.85 -16.42 7.52
CA ASN A 98 -33.63 -17.22 8.72
C ASN A 98 -32.42 -16.70 9.52
N VAL A 99 -31.31 -16.36 8.86
CA VAL A 99 -30.13 -15.78 9.53
C VAL A 99 -30.46 -14.40 10.14
N LEU A 100 -31.23 -13.55 9.46
CA LEU A 100 -31.62 -12.24 9.97
C LEU A 100 -32.52 -12.32 11.21
N LEU A 101 -33.39 -13.33 11.27
CA LEU A 101 -34.33 -13.54 12.39
C LEU A 101 -33.74 -14.45 13.49
N SER A 102 -32.62 -15.11 13.22
CA SER A 102 -31.98 -16.01 14.17
C SER A 102 -31.53 -15.27 15.43
N THR A 103 -31.66 -15.94 16.57
CA THR A 103 -31.06 -15.51 17.85
C THR A 103 -29.81 -16.32 18.20
N ASP A 104 -29.47 -17.32 17.39
CA ASP A 104 -28.28 -18.15 17.54
C ASP A 104 -27.07 -17.43 16.94
N GLU A 105 -26.12 -17.05 17.79
CA GLU A 105 -24.88 -16.37 17.37
C GLU A 105 -23.93 -17.28 16.59
N GLY A 106 -23.93 -18.60 16.81
CA GLY A 106 -23.11 -19.52 16.03
C GLY A 106 -23.57 -19.64 14.58
N VAL A 107 -24.89 -19.67 14.35
CA VAL A 107 -25.47 -19.62 13.00
C VAL A 107 -25.12 -18.31 12.30
N LYS A 108 -25.23 -17.18 13.01
CA LYS A 108 -24.86 -15.86 12.48
C LYS A 108 -23.38 -15.82 12.12
N ASP A 109 -22.50 -16.17 13.05
CA ASP A 109 -21.06 -16.06 12.83
C ASP A 109 -20.58 -16.95 11.68
N SER A 110 -21.12 -18.17 11.57
CA SER A 110 -20.88 -19.06 10.43
C SER A 110 -21.28 -18.40 9.10
N PHE A 111 -22.50 -17.88 8.99
CA PHE A 111 -22.96 -17.19 7.77
C PHE A 111 -22.12 -15.96 7.46
N TRP A 112 -21.92 -15.08 8.44
CA TRP A 112 -21.27 -13.79 8.24
C TRP A 112 -19.76 -13.88 8.04
N SER A 113 -19.12 -15.01 8.36
CA SER A 113 -17.72 -15.28 8.01
C SER A 113 -17.47 -15.26 6.48
N HIS A 114 -18.54 -15.46 5.69
CA HIS A 114 -18.52 -15.45 4.23
C HIS A 114 -18.76 -14.06 3.61
N TYR A 115 -18.93 -13.01 4.44
CA TYR A 115 -19.19 -11.65 3.96
C TYR A 115 -17.90 -10.97 3.48
N LEU A 116 -17.85 -10.62 2.20
CA LEU A 116 -16.68 -10.02 1.54
C LEU A 116 -16.64 -8.50 1.61
N GLY A 117 -17.79 -7.85 1.82
CA GLY A 117 -17.87 -6.39 1.89
C GLY A 117 -18.96 -5.77 1.03
N ASN A 118 -18.81 -4.48 0.73
CA ASN A 118 -19.79 -3.74 -0.04
C ASN A 118 -19.19 -2.74 -1.03
N ILE A 119 -20.02 -2.36 -1.99
CA ILE A 119 -19.78 -1.28 -2.94
C ILE A 119 -21.02 -0.38 -2.93
N VAL A 120 -20.82 0.92 -2.73
CA VAL A 120 -21.86 1.92 -2.95
C VAL A 120 -21.90 2.29 -4.42
N VAL A 121 -23.08 2.24 -5.02
CA VAL A 121 -23.35 2.65 -6.40
C VAL A 121 -23.96 4.04 -6.39
N LYS A 122 -23.21 5.02 -6.87
CA LYS A 122 -23.62 6.43 -6.94
C LYS A 122 -24.62 6.60 -8.10
N PRO A 123 -25.74 7.32 -7.91
CA PRO A 123 -26.73 7.57 -8.95
C PRO A 123 -26.34 8.75 -9.86
N ILE A 124 -25.12 8.72 -10.41
CA ILE A 124 -24.55 9.77 -11.28
C ILE A 124 -23.96 9.18 -12.57
N PRO A 125 -23.77 9.99 -13.63
CA PRO A 125 -23.19 9.52 -14.89
C PRO A 125 -21.70 9.19 -14.73
N VAL A 126 -21.26 8.13 -15.40
CA VAL A 126 -19.84 7.72 -15.56
C VAL A 126 -19.19 7.22 -14.27
N THR A 127 -19.17 8.00 -13.19
CA THR A 127 -18.41 7.72 -11.96
C THR A 127 -19.28 7.04 -10.91
N VAL A 128 -19.64 5.79 -11.21
CA VAL A 128 -20.66 5.02 -10.49
C VAL A 128 -20.14 4.36 -9.21
N ILE A 129 -18.84 4.04 -9.13
CA ILE A 129 -18.29 3.30 -7.99
C ILE A 129 -17.95 4.27 -6.87
N GLY A 130 -18.79 4.30 -5.85
CA GLY A 130 -18.57 5.07 -4.62
C GLY A 130 -17.77 4.31 -3.59
N THR A 131 -18.01 4.68 -2.32
CA THR A 131 -17.42 4.06 -1.13
C THR A 131 -17.47 2.54 -1.25
N THR A 132 -16.29 1.94 -1.36
CA THR A 132 -16.06 0.51 -1.53
C THR A 132 -15.23 0.02 -0.37
N ILE A 133 -15.72 -0.98 0.34
CA ILE A 133 -15.06 -1.59 1.49
C ILE A 133 -15.10 -3.10 1.27
N LEU A 134 -13.98 -3.66 0.80
CA LEU A 134 -13.85 -5.07 0.48
C LEU A 134 -12.75 -5.71 1.33
N GLN A 135 -12.89 -6.99 1.66
CA GLN A 135 -11.78 -7.78 2.19
C GLN A 135 -10.58 -7.71 1.23
N THR A 136 -9.37 -7.81 1.78
CA THR A 136 -8.16 -7.88 0.98
C THR A 136 -7.97 -9.29 0.40
N TYR A 137 -7.02 -9.45 -0.54
CA TYR A 137 -6.58 -10.80 -0.90
C TYR A 137 -6.14 -11.57 0.36
N THR A 138 -6.40 -12.88 0.38
CA THR A 138 -6.06 -13.79 1.48
C THR A 138 -4.57 -13.71 1.85
N HIS A 139 -4.24 -14.02 3.10
CA HIS A 139 -2.88 -13.97 3.62
C HIS A 139 -2.12 -15.27 3.31
N ASP A 140 -0.97 -15.16 2.67
CA ASP A 140 -0.18 -16.28 2.15
C ASP A 140 0.91 -16.70 3.18
N GLY A 141 0.52 -17.23 4.35
CA GLY A 141 1.48 -17.76 5.35
C GLY A 141 2.27 -16.71 6.16
N GLU A 142 3.34 -17.13 6.84
CA GLU A 142 4.14 -16.28 7.76
C GLU A 142 4.96 -15.19 7.03
N PHE A 143 5.43 -15.50 5.82
CA PHE A 143 6.02 -14.55 4.87
C PHE A 143 5.03 -14.35 3.74
N GLY A 144 4.32 -13.23 3.74
CA GLY A 144 3.18 -13.05 2.86
C GLY A 144 2.74 -11.61 2.72
N ARG A 145 1.49 -11.44 2.30
CA ARG A 145 0.87 -10.14 2.03
C ARG A 145 0.61 -9.40 3.33
N ASN A 146 1.33 -8.32 3.58
CA ASN A 146 1.10 -7.43 4.70
C ASN A 146 0.37 -6.18 4.22
N TYR A 147 -0.84 -5.96 4.73
CA TYR A 147 -1.60 -4.73 4.52
C TYR A 147 -1.58 -3.89 5.80
N TRP A 148 -0.64 -2.94 5.88
CA TRP A 148 -0.48 -2.09 7.06
C TRP A 148 -1.53 -0.96 7.13
N GLY A 149 -2.03 -0.53 5.97
CA GLY A 149 -2.93 0.62 5.84
C GLY A 149 -4.39 0.34 6.19
N LEU A 150 -4.72 -0.79 6.83
CA LEU A 150 -6.11 -1.19 7.08
C LEU A 150 -6.63 -0.72 8.44
N LYS A 151 -7.94 -0.53 8.55
CA LYS A 151 -8.67 -0.38 9.81
C LYS A 151 -9.97 -1.17 9.79
N ASP A 152 -10.59 -1.27 10.95
CA ASP A 152 -11.87 -1.94 11.11
C ASP A 152 -13.02 -0.99 10.73
N TYR A 153 -13.79 -1.37 9.72
CA TYR A 153 -15.00 -0.67 9.28
C TYR A 153 -16.23 -1.40 9.78
N SER A 154 -17.13 -0.64 10.42
CA SER A 154 -18.42 -1.14 10.88
C SER A 154 -19.49 -0.92 9.83
N ILE A 155 -20.04 -2.01 9.28
CA ILE A 155 -21.09 -2.01 8.26
C ILE A 155 -22.36 -2.62 8.86
N ASN A 156 -23.49 -1.94 8.75
CA ASN A 156 -24.78 -2.49 9.17
C ASN A 156 -25.50 -3.08 7.97
N VAL A 157 -25.75 -4.38 7.95
CA VAL A 157 -26.47 -5.10 6.89
C VAL A 157 -27.81 -5.57 7.47
N PHE A 158 -28.92 -4.96 7.03
CA PHE A 158 -30.28 -5.27 7.53
C PHE A 158 -30.40 -5.36 9.07
N GLY A 159 -29.83 -4.38 9.78
CA GLY A 159 -29.83 -4.33 11.25
C GLY A 159 -28.72 -5.14 11.93
N THR A 160 -27.94 -5.91 11.18
CA THR A 160 -26.82 -6.68 11.70
C THR A 160 -25.50 -5.94 11.49
N ARG A 161 -24.79 -5.65 12.58
CA ARG A 161 -23.47 -5.01 12.54
C ARG A 161 -22.38 -6.01 12.18
N ARG A 162 -21.55 -5.70 11.19
CA ARG A 162 -20.40 -6.50 10.76
C ARG A 162 -19.16 -5.64 10.64
N THR A 163 -18.03 -6.22 11.00
CA THR A 163 -16.73 -5.56 10.97
C THR A 163 -15.90 -6.16 9.85
N ILE A 164 -15.37 -5.30 8.98
CA ILE A 164 -14.41 -5.69 7.95
C ILE A 164 -13.14 -4.88 8.15
N ARG A 165 -12.01 -5.57 8.22
CA ARG A 165 -10.69 -4.94 8.19
C ARG A 165 -10.30 -4.66 6.75
N SER A 166 -10.26 -3.38 6.37
CA SER A 166 -10.00 -2.95 4.98
C SER A 166 -9.46 -1.52 4.96
N LEU A 167 -9.29 -0.95 3.76
CA LEU A 167 -9.21 0.48 3.53
C LEU A 167 -10.29 0.86 2.52
N VAL A 168 -10.92 2.00 2.73
CA VAL A 168 -11.95 2.48 1.83
C VAL A 168 -11.36 2.93 0.48
N PHE A 169 -12.06 2.56 -0.59
CA PHE A 169 -11.78 2.93 -1.97
C PHE A 169 -12.98 3.66 -2.59
N GLN A 170 -12.74 4.47 -3.62
CA GLN A 170 -13.79 4.96 -4.53
C GLN A 170 -13.17 5.33 -5.88
N GLU A 171 -14.00 5.31 -6.93
CA GLU A 171 -13.62 5.85 -8.24
C GLU A 171 -13.55 7.38 -8.19
N GLN A 172 -12.58 7.95 -8.93
CA GLN A 172 -12.45 9.39 -9.10
C GLN A 172 -13.71 10.00 -9.70
N ASP A 173 -14.27 11.01 -9.05
CA ASP A 173 -15.25 11.89 -9.67
C ASP A 173 -14.56 13.15 -10.22
N LYS A 174 -14.27 13.17 -11.53
CA LYS A 174 -13.53 14.28 -12.18
C LYS A 174 -14.18 15.66 -11.98
N VAL A 175 -15.47 15.71 -11.64
CA VAL A 175 -16.14 16.99 -11.35
C VAL A 175 -15.72 17.52 -9.99
N LEU A 176 -15.68 16.67 -8.97
CA LEU A 176 -15.49 17.05 -7.57
C LEU A 176 -14.08 16.80 -7.01
N ALA A 177 -13.36 15.82 -7.55
CA ALA A 177 -12.13 15.29 -6.97
C ALA A 177 -11.06 14.99 -8.04
N ALA A 178 -9.81 15.35 -7.75
CA ALA A 178 -8.64 14.90 -8.50
C ALA A 178 -8.19 13.50 -8.01
N CYS A 179 -7.29 12.84 -8.74
CA CYS A 179 -6.74 11.55 -8.29
C CYS A 179 -6.03 11.65 -6.93
N ALA A 180 -5.27 12.73 -6.76
CA ALA A 180 -4.66 13.09 -5.49
C ALA A 180 -5.69 13.28 -4.36
N THR A 181 -6.87 13.84 -4.65
CA THR A 181 -7.95 13.97 -3.66
C THR A 181 -8.42 12.60 -3.18
N THR A 182 -8.63 11.65 -4.10
CA THR A 182 -9.00 10.27 -3.75
C THR A 182 -7.91 9.60 -2.91
N ALA A 183 -6.63 9.79 -3.28
CA ALA A 183 -5.51 9.21 -2.56
C ALA A 183 -5.35 9.75 -1.12
N ILE A 184 -5.49 11.07 -0.96
CA ILE A 184 -5.51 11.71 0.35
C ILE A 184 -6.72 11.22 1.16
N TRP A 185 -7.89 11.13 0.55
CA TRP A 185 -9.11 10.67 1.22
C TRP A 185 -8.97 9.24 1.76
N SER A 186 -8.42 8.30 0.98
CA SER A 186 -8.12 6.95 1.46
C SER A 186 -7.11 6.98 2.61
N THR A 187 -6.05 7.77 2.51
CA THR A 187 -5.03 7.92 3.56
C THR A 187 -5.61 8.48 4.87
N LEU A 188 -6.40 9.56 4.79
CA LEU A 188 -7.05 10.20 5.93
C LEU A 188 -8.08 9.30 6.60
N ASN A 189 -8.76 8.45 5.83
CA ASN A 189 -9.67 7.47 6.40
C ASN A 189 -8.96 6.52 7.37
N LYS A 190 -7.72 6.09 7.09
CA LYS A 190 -6.95 5.25 8.01
C LYS A 190 -6.50 6.01 9.26
N THR A 191 -6.12 7.28 9.13
CA THR A 191 -5.52 8.07 10.23
C THR A 191 -6.55 8.76 11.13
N PHE A 192 -7.82 8.88 10.68
CA PHE A 192 -8.94 9.46 11.44
C PHE A 192 -9.16 8.94 12.88
N PRO A 193 -9.02 7.64 13.19
CA PRO A 193 -9.31 7.13 14.53
C PRO A 193 -8.24 7.50 15.57
N ASP A 194 -7.00 7.75 15.15
CA ASP A 194 -5.84 7.64 16.03
C ASP A 194 -5.37 9.00 16.58
N TYR A 195 -5.79 10.14 16.00
CA TYR A 195 -5.05 11.41 16.19
C TYR A 195 -5.82 12.73 16.03
N GLN A 196 -7.05 12.89 16.54
CA GLN A 196 -7.83 14.16 16.42
C GLN A 196 -7.91 14.70 14.96
N THR A 197 -7.55 13.88 13.97
CA THR A 197 -7.55 14.20 12.56
C THR A 197 -9.01 14.38 12.15
N ALA A 198 -9.32 15.37 11.34
CA ALA A 198 -10.70 15.60 10.91
C ALA A 198 -11.05 14.66 9.74
N TYR A 199 -12.23 14.07 9.78
CA TYR A 199 -12.75 13.30 8.65
C TYR A 199 -13.19 14.30 7.59
N LYS A 200 -12.68 14.14 6.38
CA LYS A 200 -12.92 15.07 5.28
C LYS A 200 -13.50 14.30 4.09
N SER A 201 -14.56 14.84 3.49
CA SER A 201 -15.04 14.37 2.18
C SER A 201 -14.07 14.77 1.07
N PRO A 202 -14.13 14.13 -0.11
CA PRO A 202 -13.32 14.51 -1.26
C PRO A 202 -13.50 16.00 -1.61
N SER A 203 -14.75 16.47 -1.65
CA SER A 203 -15.09 17.89 -1.85
C SER A 203 -14.45 18.85 -0.83
N GLN A 204 -14.32 18.45 0.44
CA GLN A 204 -13.62 19.25 1.45
C GLN A 204 -12.11 19.29 1.20
N ILE A 205 -11.50 18.15 0.87
CA ILE A 205 -10.07 18.03 0.57
C ILE A 205 -9.70 18.89 -0.65
N THR A 206 -10.47 18.82 -1.74
CA THR A 206 -10.23 19.65 -2.93
C THR A 206 -10.33 21.14 -2.62
N ARG A 207 -11.34 21.56 -1.83
CA ARG A 207 -11.49 22.97 -1.46
C ARG A 207 -10.35 23.48 -0.59
N GLU A 208 -9.84 22.67 0.31
CA GLU A 208 -8.69 23.06 1.14
C GLU A 208 -7.40 23.13 0.32
N ALA A 209 -7.22 22.23 -0.64
CA ALA A 209 -6.10 22.27 -1.58
C ALA A 209 -6.12 23.54 -2.47
N ASP A 210 -7.29 24.13 -2.71
CA ASP A 210 -7.43 25.36 -3.52
C ASP A 210 -6.86 26.62 -2.87
N ASN A 211 -6.73 26.64 -1.54
CA ASN A 211 -6.26 27.82 -0.82
C ASN A 211 -4.81 28.21 -1.18
N THR A 212 -4.05 27.32 -1.82
CA THR A 212 -2.67 27.55 -2.26
C THR A 212 -2.53 27.79 -3.78
N SER A 213 -3.63 27.88 -4.53
CA SER A 213 -3.62 28.13 -5.98
C SER A 213 -3.15 29.57 -6.29
N HIS A 214 -1.89 29.75 -6.70
CA HIS A 214 -1.30 31.08 -6.98
C HIS A 214 -1.68 31.68 -8.35
N ASP A 215 -2.23 30.89 -9.27
CA ASP A 215 -2.46 31.29 -10.66
C ASP A 215 -3.93 31.67 -10.97
N GLY A 216 -4.83 31.57 -9.99
CA GLY A 216 -6.27 31.80 -10.17
C GLY A 216 -6.93 30.79 -11.12
N SER A 217 -6.29 29.66 -11.42
CA SER A 217 -6.90 28.58 -12.18
C SER A 217 -8.01 27.94 -11.36
N ARG A 218 -9.10 27.54 -12.03
CA ARG A 218 -10.20 26.85 -11.37
C ARG A 218 -9.77 25.40 -11.11
N LEU A 219 -9.73 25.00 -9.82
CA LEU A 219 -9.78 23.58 -9.43
C LEU A 219 -11.18 22.99 -9.59
N PHE A 220 -12.19 23.82 -9.88
CA PHE A 220 -13.55 23.35 -10.12
C PHE A 220 -14.06 23.80 -11.51
N PRO A 221 -14.24 22.90 -12.49
CA PRO A 221 -13.93 21.46 -12.50
C PRO A 221 -12.41 21.15 -12.59
N ASN A 222 -11.97 20.05 -11.96
CA ASN A 222 -10.57 19.75 -11.59
C ASN A 222 -9.61 19.46 -12.75
N LYS A 223 -8.42 20.06 -12.71
CA LYS A 223 -7.27 19.74 -13.59
C LYS A 223 -6.19 18.85 -12.92
N GLY A 224 -6.39 18.43 -11.68
CA GLY A 224 -5.38 17.74 -10.86
C GLY A 224 -4.97 18.58 -9.65
N LEU A 225 -4.22 17.99 -8.71
CA LEU A 225 -3.54 18.72 -7.64
C LEU A 225 -2.02 18.62 -7.86
N ASP A 226 -1.31 19.73 -7.67
CA ASP A 226 0.16 19.69 -7.61
C ASP A 226 0.65 19.15 -6.25
N ILE A 227 1.96 18.88 -6.14
CA ILE A 227 2.56 18.31 -4.92
C ILE A 227 2.38 19.24 -3.71
N LEU A 228 2.44 20.56 -3.88
CA LEU A 228 2.29 21.52 -2.77
C LEU A 228 0.85 21.54 -2.26
N GLN A 229 -0.12 21.48 -3.16
CA GLN A 229 -1.54 21.36 -2.85
C GLN A 229 -1.84 20.05 -2.11
N ILE A 230 -1.20 18.94 -2.50
CA ILE A 230 -1.28 17.67 -1.78
C ILE A 230 -0.75 17.81 -0.35
N CYS A 231 0.45 18.39 -0.19
CA CYS A 231 1.06 18.62 1.12
C CYS A 231 0.15 19.48 2.00
N HIS A 232 -0.37 20.58 1.46
CA HIS A 232 -1.24 21.49 2.18
C HIS A 232 -2.52 20.80 2.68
N ALA A 233 -3.17 19.99 1.83
CA ALA A 233 -4.37 19.25 2.23
C ALA A 233 -4.10 18.20 3.34
N ILE A 234 -2.92 17.57 3.33
CA ILE A 234 -2.47 16.66 4.41
C ILE A 234 -2.27 17.46 5.71
N GLU A 235 -1.59 18.61 5.64
CA GLU A 235 -1.32 19.47 6.80
C GLU A 235 -2.58 20.04 7.43
N GLN A 236 -3.55 20.49 6.63
CA GLN A 236 -4.86 20.95 7.11
C GLN A 236 -5.61 19.84 7.87
N SER A 237 -5.22 18.58 7.71
CA SER A 237 -5.83 17.43 8.37
C SER A 237 -5.18 17.07 9.70
N GLY A 238 -4.09 17.77 10.10
CA GLY A 238 -3.38 17.58 11.37
C GLY A 238 -2.16 16.65 11.28
N LEU A 239 -1.77 16.25 10.07
CA LEU A 239 -0.55 15.47 9.80
C LEU A 239 0.56 16.40 9.30
N VAL A 240 1.78 15.87 9.15
CA VAL A 240 2.86 16.54 8.42
C VAL A 240 3.19 15.74 7.16
N CYS A 241 3.69 16.42 6.15
CA CYS A 241 4.00 15.83 4.86
C CYS A 241 5.52 15.79 4.65
N GLU A 242 6.06 14.62 4.32
CA GLU A 242 7.44 14.47 3.85
C GLU A 242 7.40 13.98 2.40
N VAL A 243 8.02 14.75 1.50
CA VAL A 243 8.10 14.41 0.06
C VAL A 243 9.50 13.90 -0.23
N LEU A 244 9.58 12.64 -0.66
CA LEU A 244 10.81 11.99 -1.05
C LEU A 244 10.86 11.89 -2.57
N ASN A 245 11.95 12.40 -3.14
CA ASN A 245 12.26 12.34 -4.57
C ASN A 245 13.72 11.96 -4.77
N ASN A 246 14.12 11.76 -6.02
CA ASN A 246 15.50 11.42 -6.35
C ASN A 246 16.41 12.66 -6.17
N GLY A 247 16.89 12.88 -4.94
CA GLY A 247 18.06 13.70 -4.61
C GLY A 247 18.02 15.19 -4.99
N ASN A 248 17.07 15.96 -4.45
CA ASN A 248 16.91 17.43 -4.57
C ASN A 248 16.17 17.92 -5.83
N ARG A 249 14.90 17.54 -6.02
CA ARG A 249 14.04 18.20 -7.01
C ARG A 249 13.12 19.26 -6.39
N THR A 250 13.20 20.48 -6.91
CA THR A 250 12.04 21.36 -7.06
C THR A 250 11.43 21.08 -8.44
N LEU A 251 10.35 20.30 -8.48
CA LEU A 251 9.47 20.02 -9.64
C LEU A 251 10.08 19.12 -10.74
N ALA A 252 9.34 18.04 -11.08
CA ALA A 252 9.73 17.06 -12.08
C ALA A 252 9.76 17.65 -13.51
N HIS A 253 10.94 17.75 -14.12
CA HIS A 253 11.09 18.01 -15.56
C HIS A 253 10.97 16.71 -16.39
N LYS A 254 10.51 16.85 -17.65
CA LYS A 254 10.40 15.72 -18.59
C LYS A 254 11.78 15.16 -18.91
N GLY A 255 11.96 13.85 -18.69
CA GLY A 255 13.10 13.06 -19.19
C GLY A 255 14.05 12.54 -18.12
N GLU A 256 13.83 12.90 -16.85
CA GLU A 256 14.72 12.47 -15.79
C GLU A 256 14.25 11.16 -15.11
N PRO A 257 15.20 10.35 -14.58
CA PRO A 257 14.91 9.03 -14.00
C PRO A 257 13.96 9.10 -12.81
N GLY A 258 13.20 8.01 -12.63
CA GLY A 258 12.28 7.82 -11.52
C GLY A 258 13.01 7.54 -10.21
N ILE A 259 12.24 7.33 -9.13
CA ILE A 259 12.77 6.78 -7.89
C ILE A 259 13.20 5.33 -8.16
N LYS A 260 14.41 4.98 -7.72
CA LYS A 260 14.89 3.60 -7.79
C LYS A 260 14.00 2.67 -6.97
N ASN A 261 13.69 1.51 -7.53
CA ASN A 261 12.89 0.47 -6.91
C ASN A 261 13.49 0.00 -5.58
N SER A 262 14.82 -0.09 -5.46
CA SER A 262 15.47 -0.41 -4.18
C SER A 262 15.18 0.64 -3.11
N TYR A 263 15.33 1.92 -3.44
CA TYR A 263 15.00 3.02 -2.52
C TYR A 263 13.50 3.06 -2.17
N LEU A 264 12.62 2.86 -3.15
CA LEU A 264 11.18 2.75 -2.90
C LEU A 264 10.86 1.62 -1.91
N LYS A 265 11.44 0.42 -2.12
CA LYS A 265 11.26 -0.72 -1.20
C LYS A 265 11.73 -0.37 0.21
N GLU A 266 12.90 0.27 0.34
CA GLU A 266 13.42 0.72 1.63
C GLU A 266 12.45 1.67 2.35
N ILE A 267 11.94 2.69 1.67
CA ILE A 267 10.97 3.63 2.24
C ILE A 267 9.67 2.92 2.64
N VAL A 268 9.17 2.02 1.79
CA VAL A 268 7.97 1.23 2.10
C VAL A 268 8.20 0.38 3.34
N ARG A 269 9.32 -0.33 3.43
CA ARG A 269 9.66 -1.16 4.60
C ARG A 269 9.83 -0.32 5.87
N ALA A 270 10.48 0.84 5.74
CA ALA A 270 10.77 1.74 6.84
C ALA A 270 9.50 2.30 7.49
N TYR A 271 8.55 2.79 6.70
CA TYR A 271 7.40 3.53 7.22
C TYR A 271 6.11 2.70 7.36
N SER A 272 5.98 1.58 6.62
CA SER A 272 4.77 0.72 6.71
C SER A 272 4.40 0.26 8.13
N PRO A 273 5.33 -0.04 9.06
CA PRO A 273 4.94 -0.53 10.38
C PRO A 273 4.18 0.49 11.25
N VAL A 274 4.30 1.79 10.95
CA VAL A 274 3.50 2.86 11.60
C VAL A 274 2.02 2.80 11.19
N GLY A 275 1.69 2.11 10.09
CA GLY A 275 0.31 1.86 9.68
C GLY A 275 -0.36 3.01 8.93
N ILE A 276 0.41 4.02 8.47
CA ILE A 276 -0.11 5.11 7.64
C ILE A 276 0.09 4.76 6.15
N PRO A 277 -0.95 4.87 5.30
CA PRO A 277 -0.79 4.68 3.87
C PRO A 277 0.20 5.68 3.25
N ILE A 278 0.89 5.24 2.20
CA ILE A 278 1.90 6.04 1.48
C ILE A 278 1.30 6.47 0.16
N ILE A 279 1.41 7.74 -0.22
CA ILE A 279 0.94 8.21 -1.53
C ILE A 279 2.10 8.14 -2.51
N LEU A 280 1.91 7.50 -3.66
CA LEU A 280 2.88 7.48 -4.75
C LEU A 280 2.39 8.37 -5.88
N ILE A 281 3.27 9.22 -6.38
CA ILE A 281 3.06 9.94 -7.65
C ILE A 281 3.77 9.14 -8.74
N ILE A 282 3.01 8.73 -9.75
CA ILE A 282 3.50 7.91 -10.86
C ILE A 282 3.39 8.69 -12.17
N LYS A 283 4.37 8.45 -13.03
CA LYS A 283 4.40 8.94 -14.41
C LYS A 283 4.30 7.77 -15.36
N ILE A 284 3.31 7.84 -16.25
CA ILE A 284 3.10 6.86 -17.32
C ILE A 284 3.65 7.49 -18.61
N SER A 285 4.53 6.81 -19.35
CA SER A 285 5.32 7.37 -20.46
C SER A 285 4.49 8.17 -21.48
N ASP A 286 3.31 7.68 -21.82
CA ASP A 286 2.47 8.25 -22.88
C ASP A 286 1.43 9.25 -22.37
N TYR A 287 1.34 9.41 -21.05
CA TYR A 287 0.47 10.38 -20.42
C TYR A 287 1.24 11.65 -20.09
N LYS A 288 0.63 12.80 -20.39
CA LYS A 288 1.21 14.10 -20.02
C LYS A 288 1.08 14.39 -18.53
N ASP A 289 0.06 13.82 -17.89
CA ASP A 289 -0.30 14.10 -16.50
C ASP A 289 0.26 13.03 -15.57
N LEU A 290 0.62 13.45 -14.36
CA LEU A 290 1.00 12.55 -13.27
C LEU A 290 -0.25 11.93 -12.64
N HIS A 291 -0.10 10.75 -12.06
CA HIS A 291 -1.18 10.06 -11.37
C HIS A 291 -0.83 9.78 -9.91
N ALA A 292 -1.80 9.89 -9.00
CA ALA A 292 -1.60 9.65 -7.57
C ALA A 292 -2.32 8.37 -7.16
N ILE A 293 -1.59 7.46 -6.51
CA ILE A 293 -2.12 6.19 -5.99
C ILE A 293 -1.80 6.05 -4.50
N THR A 294 -2.61 5.28 -3.75
CA THR A 294 -2.40 5.07 -2.31
C THR A 294 -1.88 3.67 -2.05
N LEU A 295 -0.63 3.56 -1.64
CA LEU A 295 0.01 2.31 -1.26
C LEU A 295 -0.38 1.91 0.17
N VAL A 296 -0.81 0.65 0.33
CA VAL A 296 -1.45 0.14 1.55
C VAL A 296 -0.93 -1.23 1.99
N GLY A 297 -0.18 -1.91 1.13
CA GLY A 297 0.36 -3.24 1.40
C GLY A 297 1.60 -3.58 0.59
N HIS A 298 2.31 -4.61 1.04
CA HIS A 298 3.47 -5.21 0.36
C HIS A 298 3.48 -6.72 0.60
N ARG A 299 4.28 -7.47 -0.17
CA ARG A 299 4.57 -8.87 0.05
C ARG A 299 6.08 -9.07 0.11
N HIS A 300 6.51 -9.98 0.99
CA HIS A 300 7.89 -10.46 1.07
C HIS A 300 7.98 -11.86 0.49
N ASN A 301 9.05 -12.15 -0.25
CA ASN A 301 9.37 -13.50 -0.70
C ASN A 301 10.16 -14.26 0.38
N GLY A 302 9.47 -14.79 1.40
CA GLY A 302 10.09 -15.73 2.34
C GLY A 302 11.26 -15.15 3.17
N PRO A 303 12.11 -16.01 3.75
CA PRO A 303 13.37 -15.60 4.38
C PRO A 303 14.33 -15.03 3.33
N PHE A 304 14.87 -13.83 3.57
CA PHE A 304 15.91 -13.26 2.73
C PHE A 304 17.29 -13.69 3.23
N LEU A 305 18.08 -14.32 2.37
CA LEU A 305 19.44 -14.77 2.67
C LEU A 305 20.43 -13.89 1.92
N ALA A 306 21.32 -13.21 2.65
CA ALA A 306 22.44 -12.50 2.05
C ALA A 306 23.40 -13.49 1.39
N GLU A 307 23.62 -13.33 0.08
CA GLU A 307 24.57 -14.13 -0.70
C GLU A 307 25.98 -13.52 -0.74
N ASP A 308 26.11 -12.23 -0.41
CA ASP A 308 27.39 -11.53 -0.35
C ASP A 308 27.56 -10.75 0.98
N ASP A 309 28.71 -10.09 1.14
CA ASP A 309 29.08 -9.30 2.32
C ASP A 309 28.97 -7.78 2.06
N SER A 310 28.03 -7.35 1.20
CA SER A 310 27.82 -5.91 0.95
C SER A 310 27.53 -5.15 2.26
N PRO A 311 27.95 -3.86 2.38
CA PRO A 311 27.88 -3.12 3.65
C PRO A 311 26.48 -3.02 4.26
N LEU A 312 25.44 -3.04 3.43
CA LEU A 312 24.06 -3.03 3.89
C LEU A 312 23.15 -3.75 2.90
N ILE A 313 22.90 -5.01 3.19
CA ILE A 313 21.95 -5.82 2.46
C ILE A 313 20.58 -5.64 3.09
N SER A 314 19.68 -4.96 2.38
CA SER A 314 18.41 -4.51 2.96
C SER A 314 17.37 -5.62 2.95
N MET A 315 16.73 -5.88 4.09
CA MET A 315 15.56 -6.76 4.15
C MET A 315 14.42 -6.26 3.26
N ALA A 316 14.41 -4.97 2.92
CA ALA A 316 13.46 -4.40 1.97
C ALA A 316 13.60 -4.95 0.54
N ASP A 317 14.79 -5.42 0.13
CA ASP A 317 15.01 -5.96 -1.21
C ASP A 317 14.15 -7.19 -1.49
N ASN A 318 13.77 -7.90 -0.42
CA ASN A 318 12.87 -9.05 -0.45
C ASN A 318 11.40 -8.71 -0.75
N ILE A 319 11.05 -7.43 -0.82
CA ILE A 319 9.72 -7.00 -1.27
C ILE A 319 9.61 -7.27 -2.77
N ASP A 320 8.73 -8.18 -3.15
CA ASP A 320 8.50 -8.57 -4.55
C ASP A 320 7.23 -7.93 -5.13
N ARG A 321 6.32 -7.49 -4.25
CA ARG A 321 5.03 -6.93 -4.63
C ARG A 321 4.57 -5.84 -3.69
N LEU A 322 3.87 -4.88 -4.25
CA LEU A 322 3.18 -3.78 -3.60
C LEU A 322 1.68 -3.86 -3.89
N TYR A 323 0.87 -3.29 -3.00
CA TYR A 323 -0.59 -3.22 -3.12
C TYR A 323 -1.07 -1.79 -2.92
N ALA A 324 -1.79 -1.25 -3.90
CA ALA A 324 -2.25 0.13 -3.89
C ALA A 324 -3.73 0.28 -4.27
N HIS A 325 -4.37 1.34 -3.80
CA HIS A 325 -5.61 1.84 -4.38
C HIS A 325 -5.25 2.73 -5.56
N ASP A 326 -5.82 2.42 -6.73
CA ASP A 326 -5.71 3.24 -7.94
C ASP A 326 -7.12 3.59 -8.41
N ASP A 327 -7.47 4.86 -8.37
CA ASP A 327 -8.84 5.31 -8.63
C ASP A 327 -9.31 5.19 -10.08
N GLN A 328 -8.42 4.81 -11.01
CA GLN A 328 -8.75 4.46 -12.40
C GLN A 328 -8.93 2.95 -12.61
N TRP A 329 -8.60 2.14 -11.60
CA TRP A 329 -8.64 0.68 -11.68
C TRP A 329 -9.42 0.05 -10.53
N GLY A 330 -8.97 0.20 -9.28
CA GLY A 330 -9.64 -0.43 -8.16
C GLY A 330 -8.85 -0.44 -6.84
N PRO A 331 -9.43 -1.08 -5.81
CA PRO A 331 -8.78 -1.28 -4.53
C PRO A 331 -7.74 -2.40 -4.59
N PHE A 332 -6.63 -2.25 -3.87
CA PHE A 332 -5.58 -3.27 -3.71
C PHE A 332 -4.99 -3.81 -5.03
N VAL A 333 -4.86 -2.96 -6.03
CA VAL A 333 -4.13 -3.22 -7.28
C VAL A 333 -2.73 -3.74 -6.96
N ARG A 334 -2.34 -4.83 -7.63
CA ARG A 334 -1.02 -5.45 -7.51
C ARG A 334 -0.02 -4.65 -8.33
N ILE A 335 1.14 -4.38 -7.73
CA ILE A 335 2.25 -3.70 -8.36
C ILE A 335 3.50 -4.58 -8.20
N THR A 336 4.17 -4.88 -9.29
CA THR A 336 5.48 -5.56 -9.28
C THR A 336 6.56 -4.63 -9.84
N PHE A 337 7.82 -5.06 -9.84
CA PHE A 337 8.95 -4.23 -10.23
C PHE A 337 9.55 -4.73 -11.55
N ALA A 338 9.94 -3.79 -12.42
CA ALA A 338 10.66 -4.07 -13.66
C ALA A 338 11.93 -3.22 -13.71
N GLY A 339 13.09 -3.87 -13.79
CA GLY A 339 14.39 -3.18 -13.76
C GLY A 339 14.57 -2.29 -12.52
N ASN A 340 15.34 -1.21 -12.68
CA ASN A 340 15.75 -0.37 -11.55
C ASN A 340 14.75 0.70 -11.14
N GLU A 341 13.85 1.16 -12.02
CA GLU A 341 13.02 2.34 -11.77
C GLU A 341 11.55 2.17 -12.21
N CYS A 342 11.25 1.15 -13.01
CA CYS A 342 9.91 0.90 -13.49
C CYS A 342 9.13 0.00 -12.54
N ILE A 343 7.85 0.30 -12.40
CA ILE A 343 6.86 -0.58 -11.78
C ILE A 343 5.92 -1.13 -12.84
N ILE A 344 5.43 -2.34 -12.62
CA ILE A 344 4.40 -2.97 -13.43
C ILE A 344 3.07 -2.83 -12.70
N THR A 345 2.10 -2.27 -13.40
CA THR A 345 0.75 -1.95 -12.94
C THR A 345 -0.23 -2.30 -14.08
N PRO A 346 -1.55 -2.28 -13.83
CA PRO A 346 -2.54 -2.45 -14.91
C PRO A 346 -2.42 -1.44 -16.07
N TRP A 347 -1.80 -0.27 -15.86
CA TRP A 347 -1.51 0.70 -16.92
C TRP A 347 -0.57 0.15 -18.00
N ASN A 348 0.32 -0.78 -17.64
CA ASN A 348 1.23 -1.42 -18.59
C ASN A 348 0.48 -2.34 -19.56
N GLU A 349 -0.51 -3.09 -19.06
CA GLU A 349 -1.34 -4.01 -19.88
C GLU A 349 -2.24 -3.25 -20.87
N GLU A 350 -2.81 -2.12 -20.43
CA GLU A 350 -3.77 -1.35 -21.23
C GLU A 350 -3.17 -0.82 -22.54
N LEU A 351 -1.96 -0.30 -22.48
CA LEU A 351 -1.37 0.43 -23.60
C LEU A 351 -0.54 -0.48 -24.52
N GLY A 352 -0.01 -1.61 -24.01
CA GLY A 352 0.54 -2.66 -24.85
C GLY A 352 -0.50 -3.28 -25.80
N MET A 353 -1.79 -3.31 -25.41
CA MET A 353 -2.87 -3.75 -26.31
C MET A 353 -3.27 -2.72 -27.37
N LYS A 354 -2.98 -1.42 -27.19
CA LYS A 354 -3.29 -0.39 -28.18
C LYS A 354 -2.30 -0.37 -29.35
N GLU A 355 -1.05 -0.74 -29.16
CA GLU A 355 -0.08 -0.83 -30.26
C GLU A 355 -0.37 -2.04 -31.16
N ILE A 356 -0.71 -3.21 -30.58
CA ILE A 356 -1.04 -4.43 -31.34
C ILE A 356 -2.32 -4.28 -32.17
N THR A 357 -3.27 -3.44 -31.72
CA THR A 357 -4.52 -3.19 -32.47
C THR A 357 -4.35 -2.15 -33.58
N ASN A 358 -3.40 -1.21 -33.47
CA ASN A 358 -3.12 -0.22 -34.51
C ASN A 358 -2.23 -0.77 -35.65
N GLU A 359 -1.41 -1.80 -35.41
CA GLU A 359 -0.62 -2.43 -36.48
C GLU A 359 -1.44 -3.42 -37.34
N ASN A 360 -2.55 -3.96 -36.81
CA ASN A 360 -3.37 -4.96 -37.52
C ASN A 360 -4.53 -4.38 -38.35
N GLU A 361 -4.75 -3.06 -38.37
CA GLU A 361 -5.72 -2.42 -39.28
C GLU A 361 -5.09 -1.91 -40.59
N GLN A 362 -3.80 -2.18 -40.83
CA GLN A 362 -3.12 -1.69 -42.03
C GLN A 362 -2.18 -2.71 -42.69
N CYS A 363 -2.64 -3.95 -42.93
CA CYS A 363 -2.13 -4.75 -44.06
C CYS A 363 -3.04 -5.95 -44.40
N ASN A 364 -3.64 -5.90 -45.60
CA ASN A 364 -4.02 -7.00 -46.52
C ASN A 364 -4.88 -8.16 -45.94
N LYS A 365 -6.16 -8.35 -46.31
CA LYS A 365 -6.66 -8.68 -47.65
C LYS A 365 -5.64 -9.40 -48.54
N GLU A 366 -5.52 -10.72 -48.36
CA GLU A 366 -5.31 -11.69 -49.44
C GLU A 366 -5.56 -13.12 -48.93
N GLU A 367 -6.40 -13.86 -49.66
CA GLU A 367 -6.66 -15.29 -49.50
C GLU A 367 -5.41 -16.11 -49.88
N VAL A 368 -5.12 -17.24 -49.21
CA VAL A 368 -4.79 -18.55 -49.85
C VAL A 368 -5.00 -19.70 -48.84
N ASN A 369 -5.52 -20.80 -49.41
CA ASN A 369 -5.93 -22.11 -48.90
C ASN A 369 -4.92 -22.98 -48.11
N ALA A 370 -5.51 -23.77 -47.20
CA ALA A 370 -5.35 -25.21 -46.88
C ALA A 370 -4.05 -25.98 -47.23
N ASN A 371 -3.42 -26.61 -46.23
CA ASN A 371 -3.48 -28.07 -46.00
C ASN A 371 -2.53 -28.56 -44.85
N ASN A 372 -3.12 -29.43 -44.01
CA ASN A 372 -2.60 -30.69 -43.45
C ASN A 372 -1.57 -30.80 -42.30
N ASP A 373 -2.08 -31.48 -41.26
CA ASP A 373 -1.57 -32.68 -40.57
C ASP A 373 -0.66 -32.57 -39.33
N ASN A 374 -1.30 -32.91 -38.19
CA ASN A 374 -0.93 -33.90 -37.16
C ASN A 374 0.41 -33.78 -36.41
N ASP A 375 0.33 -33.53 -35.09
CA ASP A 375 0.40 -34.55 -34.02
C ASP A 375 0.98 -33.96 -32.72
N GLY A 376 0.49 -34.44 -31.58
CA GLY A 376 1.22 -34.39 -30.30
C GLY A 376 0.64 -33.48 -29.22
N VAL A 377 -0.48 -33.90 -28.63
CA VAL A 377 -0.94 -33.40 -27.33
C VAL A 377 0.10 -33.76 -26.26
N SER A 378 0.70 -32.77 -25.62
CA SER A 378 1.34 -32.91 -24.31
C SER A 378 0.77 -31.87 -23.35
N ILE A 379 0.27 -32.34 -22.21
CA ILE A 379 -0.34 -31.52 -21.16
C ILE A 379 0.82 -30.97 -20.32
N GLN A 380 1.15 -29.69 -20.51
CA GLN A 380 2.12 -28.99 -19.66
C GLN A 380 1.45 -28.45 -18.40
N SER A 381 2.09 -28.71 -17.26
CA SER A 381 1.72 -28.26 -15.93
C SER A 381 1.73 -26.73 -15.82
N THR A 382 0.78 -26.22 -15.05
CA THR A 382 0.48 -24.79 -14.78
C THR A 382 1.63 -23.94 -14.25
N THR A 383 2.77 -24.53 -13.89
CA THR A 383 3.97 -23.83 -13.40
C THR A 383 4.88 -23.26 -14.49
N GLU A 384 4.82 -23.76 -15.73
CA GLU A 384 5.70 -23.28 -16.81
C GLU A 384 5.17 -22.01 -17.51
N ILE A 385 3.86 -21.78 -17.46
CA ILE A 385 3.21 -20.60 -18.06
C ILE A 385 3.55 -19.31 -17.28
N GLU A 386 3.87 -19.40 -15.99
CA GLU A 386 4.27 -18.23 -15.18
C GLU A 386 5.77 -17.91 -15.29
N GLN A 387 6.60 -18.84 -15.77
CA GLN A 387 8.06 -18.64 -15.88
C GLN A 387 8.55 -18.31 -17.29
N GLN A 388 7.77 -18.55 -18.35
CA GLN A 388 8.15 -18.22 -19.71
C GLN A 388 8.02 -16.72 -20.09
N PHE A 389 7.60 -15.85 -19.17
CA PHE A 389 7.48 -14.41 -19.41
C PHE A 389 8.70 -13.56 -18.99
N ILE A 390 9.85 -14.17 -18.66
CA ILE A 390 11.01 -13.41 -18.14
C ILE A 390 12.23 -13.39 -19.06
N GLU A 391 12.31 -14.21 -20.12
CA GLU A 391 13.48 -14.19 -21.01
C GLU A 391 13.09 -14.18 -22.50
N GLN A 392 12.39 -13.13 -22.93
CA GLN A 392 12.51 -12.64 -24.31
C GLN A 392 12.51 -11.12 -24.31
N ASP A 393 13.56 -10.57 -24.92
CA ASP A 393 13.79 -9.16 -25.23
C ASP A 393 12.51 -8.52 -25.79
N THR A 394 11.78 -7.82 -24.92
CA THR A 394 10.55 -7.11 -25.26
C THR A 394 10.58 -5.76 -24.56
N SER A 395 10.81 -4.71 -25.34
CA SER A 395 10.63 -3.33 -24.90
C SER A 395 9.25 -3.22 -24.26
N ILE A 396 9.17 -2.98 -22.95
CA ILE A 396 7.90 -2.65 -22.30
C ILE A 396 7.40 -1.37 -23.00
N PRO A 397 6.32 -1.43 -23.80
CA PRO A 397 5.94 -0.30 -24.65
C PRO A 397 5.56 0.92 -23.82
N VAL A 398 5.06 0.67 -22.60
CA VAL A 398 4.62 1.69 -21.66
C VAL A 398 5.30 1.52 -20.33
N THR A 399 6.08 2.54 -19.96
CA THR A 399 6.78 2.57 -18.68
C THR A 399 5.98 3.35 -17.66
N VAL A 400 5.94 2.82 -16.43
CA VAL A 400 5.34 3.49 -15.27
C VAL A 400 6.44 3.65 -14.24
N ASN A 401 6.77 4.89 -13.91
CA ASN A 401 7.84 5.23 -12.98
C ASN A 401 7.28 6.01 -11.80
N VAL A 402 7.76 5.73 -10.59
CA VAL A 402 7.42 6.55 -9.42
C VAL A 402 8.27 7.81 -9.46
N THR A 403 7.66 9.00 -9.49
CA THR A 403 8.40 10.27 -9.47
C THR A 403 8.62 10.77 -8.05
N ASP A 404 7.61 10.60 -7.19
CA ASP A 404 7.62 11.12 -5.83
C ASP A 404 6.91 10.14 -4.89
N VAL A 405 7.43 10.04 -3.66
CA VAL A 405 6.80 9.33 -2.56
C VAL A 405 6.40 10.37 -1.51
N ILE A 406 5.11 10.41 -1.19
CA ILE A 406 4.55 11.35 -0.23
C ILE A 406 4.15 10.59 1.03
N LEU A 407 4.83 10.90 2.12
CA LEU A 407 4.58 10.32 3.44
C LEU A 407 3.71 11.27 4.26
N SER A 408 2.55 10.78 4.70
CA SER A 408 1.73 11.47 5.71
C SER A 408 2.17 11.00 7.08
N LEU A 409 2.84 11.84 7.86
CA LEU A 409 3.44 11.46 9.16
C LEU A 409 2.76 12.19 10.32
N TYR A 410 2.91 11.64 11.52
CA TYR A 410 2.52 12.37 12.73
C TYR A 410 3.52 13.49 13.02
N PRO A 411 3.08 14.69 13.45
CA PRO A 411 3.97 15.83 13.72
C PRO A 411 5.09 15.58 14.74
N LYS A 412 4.98 14.51 15.54
CA LYS A 412 6.01 14.12 16.51
C LYS A 412 7.14 13.29 15.91
N ILE A 413 7.01 12.77 14.69
CA ILE A 413 8.10 12.10 13.98
C ILE A 413 8.93 13.20 13.33
N ARG A 414 10.20 13.32 13.73
CA ARG A 414 11.10 14.42 13.34
C ARG A 414 12.43 13.95 12.77
N ILE A 415 12.79 12.69 13.02
CA ILE A 415 13.96 12.04 12.44
C ILE A 415 13.49 11.24 11.24
N SER A 416 13.93 11.62 10.04
CA SER A 416 13.54 10.98 8.78
C SER A 416 14.34 9.71 8.50
N TYR A 417 13.92 8.94 7.49
CA TYR A 417 14.72 7.84 6.98
C TYR A 417 16.09 8.30 6.48
N LEU A 418 16.16 9.50 5.88
CA LEU A 418 17.41 10.09 5.39
C LEU A 418 18.39 10.42 6.52
N ASP A 419 17.88 10.65 7.73
CA ASP A 419 18.71 10.91 8.91
C ASP A 419 19.25 9.62 9.52
N ILE A 420 18.42 8.57 9.58
CA ILE A 420 18.80 7.32 10.25
C ILE A 420 19.62 6.38 9.35
N LYS A 421 19.42 6.42 8.02
CA LYS A 421 20.09 5.52 7.07
C LYS A 421 21.62 5.62 7.14
N PRO A 422 22.25 6.82 7.18
CA PRO A 422 23.70 6.93 7.36
C PRO A 422 24.20 6.32 8.67
N VAL A 423 23.46 6.50 9.78
CA VAL A 423 23.81 5.88 11.07
C VAL A 423 23.73 4.36 10.97
N ALA A 424 22.68 3.83 10.33
CA ALA A 424 22.51 2.40 10.10
C ALA A 424 23.65 1.81 9.24
N LEU A 425 24.13 2.55 8.22
CA LEU A 425 25.30 2.19 7.41
C LEU A 425 26.59 2.15 8.25
N GLY A 426 26.79 3.14 9.14
CA GLY A 426 27.91 3.15 10.08
C GLY A 426 27.93 1.93 11.00
N VAL A 427 26.77 1.65 11.60
CA VAL A 427 26.58 0.49 12.48
C VAL A 427 26.77 -0.82 11.72
N SER A 428 26.21 -0.94 10.50
CA SER A 428 26.31 -2.16 9.71
C SER A 428 27.74 -2.45 9.25
N GLY A 429 28.50 -1.42 8.88
CA GLY A 429 29.92 -1.53 8.52
C GLY A 429 30.76 -2.08 9.66
N ILE A 430 30.62 -1.53 10.88
CA ILE A 430 31.32 -2.06 12.07
C ILE A 430 30.90 -3.50 12.38
N PHE A 431 29.58 -3.77 12.39
CA PHE A 431 29.08 -5.09 12.74
C PHE A 431 29.52 -6.15 11.73
N ARG A 432 29.60 -5.81 10.45
CA ARG A 432 30.12 -6.71 9.42
C ARG A 432 31.56 -7.12 9.72
N GLU A 433 32.44 -6.17 9.99
CA GLU A 433 33.84 -6.52 10.29
C GLU A 433 33.98 -7.30 11.61
N PHE A 434 33.16 -6.97 12.62
CA PHE A 434 33.12 -7.75 13.87
C PHE A 434 32.69 -9.21 13.63
N THR A 435 31.66 -9.41 12.80
CA THR A 435 31.06 -10.72 12.54
C THR A 435 31.72 -11.50 11.41
N ARG A 436 32.80 -10.97 10.83
CA ARG A 436 33.48 -11.56 9.70
C ARG A 436 34.01 -12.95 10.03
N GLY A 437 33.53 -13.95 9.29
CA GLY A 437 33.88 -15.37 9.50
C GLY A 437 33.19 -16.02 10.71
N MET A 438 32.33 -15.31 11.44
CA MET A 438 31.50 -15.90 12.52
C MET A 438 30.29 -16.65 11.95
N TYR A 439 29.79 -16.22 10.79
CA TYR A 439 28.64 -16.82 10.12
C TYR A 439 29.02 -17.32 8.74
N THR A 440 28.30 -18.33 8.26
CA THR A 440 28.47 -18.88 6.91
C THR A 440 27.79 -18.02 5.83
N ARG A 441 27.03 -17.00 6.23
CA ARG A 441 26.24 -16.10 5.38
C ARG A 441 26.36 -14.66 5.89
N GLY A 442 26.18 -13.70 4.99
CA GLY A 442 26.17 -12.28 5.33
C GLY A 442 24.98 -11.89 6.23
N LEU A 443 25.06 -10.71 6.81
CA LEU A 443 23.97 -10.12 7.62
C LEU A 443 22.98 -9.38 6.73
N THR A 444 21.69 -9.53 7.03
CA THR A 444 20.62 -8.74 6.42
C THR A 444 20.12 -7.72 7.43
N TRP A 445 19.78 -6.52 6.95
CA TRP A 445 19.48 -5.37 7.80
C TRP A 445 18.09 -4.84 7.52
N ASP A 446 17.33 -4.61 8.58
CA ASP A 446 15.97 -4.10 8.53
C ASP A 446 15.88 -2.79 9.30
N ILE A 447 15.43 -1.73 8.65
CA ILE A 447 15.28 -0.39 9.24
C ILE A 447 13.79 -0.10 9.29
N ARG A 448 13.23 0.07 10.49
CA ARG A 448 11.80 0.22 10.71
C ARG A 448 11.49 1.38 11.67
N LEU A 449 10.51 2.20 11.31
CA LEU A 449 9.89 3.16 12.22
C LEU A 449 8.72 2.48 12.92
N LEU A 450 8.77 2.41 14.25
CA LEU A 450 7.80 1.68 15.07
C LEU A 450 7.22 2.56 16.16
N TYR A 451 6.02 2.22 16.60
CA TYR A 451 5.61 2.60 17.95
C TYR A 451 6.44 1.83 18.96
N SER A 452 6.89 2.48 20.04
CA SER A 452 7.63 1.77 21.09
C SER A 452 6.81 0.67 21.76
N GLU A 453 5.48 0.79 21.78
CA GLU A 453 4.58 -0.29 22.20
C GLU A 453 4.68 -1.52 21.29
N GLN A 454 4.69 -1.34 19.97
CA GLN A 454 4.84 -2.44 19.01
C GLN A 454 6.18 -3.14 19.19
N TYR A 455 7.27 -2.37 19.34
CA TYR A 455 8.59 -2.93 19.60
C TYR A 455 8.63 -3.74 20.90
N LYS A 456 8.08 -3.23 21.99
CA LYS A 456 7.96 -3.98 23.25
C LYS A 456 7.09 -5.24 23.12
N ALA A 457 6.07 -5.22 22.27
CA ALA A 457 5.26 -6.39 21.98
C ALA A 457 6.05 -7.45 21.18
N GLU A 458 6.98 -7.04 20.31
CA GLU A 458 7.93 -7.96 19.66
C GLU A 458 8.86 -8.60 20.69
N ILE A 459 9.49 -7.81 21.58
CA ILE A 459 10.40 -8.30 22.63
C ILE A 459 9.75 -9.39 23.50
N LYS A 460 8.47 -9.24 23.85
CA LYS A 460 7.72 -10.25 24.63
C LYS A 460 7.75 -11.64 23.99
N LYS A 461 7.70 -11.70 22.65
CA LYS A 461 7.64 -12.93 21.85
C LYS A 461 9.01 -13.57 21.61
N LEU A 462 10.11 -12.85 21.83
CA LEU A 462 11.47 -13.37 21.60
C LEU A 462 11.87 -14.41 22.64
N ASN A 463 12.80 -15.30 22.31
CA ASN A 463 13.33 -16.28 23.25
C ASN A 463 14.46 -15.67 24.09
N LEU A 464 14.10 -14.81 25.04
CA LEU A 464 15.01 -14.15 25.99
C LEU A 464 14.67 -14.52 27.44
N SER A 465 15.64 -14.38 28.35
CA SER A 465 15.41 -14.57 29.79
C SER A 465 14.33 -13.60 30.31
N GLU A 466 13.53 -14.05 31.28
CA GLU A 466 12.42 -13.26 31.83
C GLU A 466 12.90 -11.92 32.42
N ASN A 467 14.03 -11.93 33.13
CA ASN A 467 14.62 -10.72 33.71
C ASN A 467 15.00 -9.70 32.63
N LEU A 468 15.61 -10.14 31.53
CA LEU A 468 15.98 -9.25 30.43
C LEU A 468 14.74 -8.70 29.72
N LYS A 469 13.72 -9.53 29.48
CA LYS A 469 12.44 -9.05 28.91
C LYS A 469 11.78 -8.00 29.80
N LEU A 470 11.71 -8.25 31.10
CA LEU A 470 11.09 -7.32 32.05
C LEU A 470 11.83 -5.99 32.08
N ASP A 471 13.16 -6.01 32.10
CA ASP A 471 13.98 -4.80 32.02
C ASP A 471 13.69 -4.01 30.74
N LEU A 472 13.75 -4.65 29.57
CA LEU A 472 13.49 -4.01 28.27
C LEU A 472 12.08 -3.42 28.16
N ILE A 473 11.06 -4.14 28.65
CA ILE A 473 9.66 -3.69 28.57
C ILE A 473 9.39 -2.55 29.56
N ALA A 474 10.02 -2.56 30.74
CA ALA A 474 9.85 -1.54 31.77
C ALA A 474 10.54 -0.20 31.42
N ARG A 475 11.56 -0.22 30.55
CA ARG A 475 12.29 0.99 30.13
C ARG A 475 11.37 2.04 29.50
N SER A 476 11.59 3.30 29.84
CA SER A 476 10.92 4.41 29.18
C SER A 476 11.45 4.57 27.76
N MET A 477 10.57 4.75 26.78
CA MET A 477 10.91 4.96 25.37
C MET A 477 10.02 6.07 24.79
N PRO A 478 10.52 6.86 23.83
CA PRO A 478 9.67 7.80 23.10
C PRO A 478 8.57 7.04 22.34
N LYS A 479 7.50 7.74 21.96
CA LYS A 479 6.33 7.11 21.31
C LYS A 479 6.72 6.45 19.99
N PHE A 480 7.61 7.08 19.22
CA PHE A 480 8.10 6.61 17.94
C PHE A 480 9.61 6.36 18.04
N ILE A 481 10.06 5.21 17.54
CA ILE A 481 11.48 4.84 17.51
C ILE A 481 11.85 4.29 16.14
N TRP A 482 13.08 4.57 15.72
CA TRP A 482 13.73 3.81 14.67
C TRP A 482 14.36 2.57 15.28
N VAL A 483 14.19 1.43 14.62
CA VAL A 483 14.83 0.17 14.97
C VAL A 483 15.59 -0.33 13.75
N VAL A 484 16.90 -0.45 13.91
CA VAL A 484 17.81 -1.06 12.94
C VAL A 484 18.11 -2.46 13.47
N THR A 485 17.68 -3.49 12.77
CA THR A 485 17.82 -4.89 13.20
C THR A 485 18.73 -5.62 12.23
N SER A 486 19.67 -6.40 12.76
CA SER A 486 20.47 -7.33 11.96
C SER A 486 19.94 -8.76 12.10
N TYR A 487 19.97 -9.50 10.99
CA TYR A 487 19.55 -10.90 10.92
C TYR A 487 20.61 -11.76 10.24
N THR A 488 20.68 -13.03 10.62
CA THR A 488 21.29 -14.11 9.83
C THR A 488 20.22 -15.11 9.46
N GLY A 489 19.77 -15.07 8.20
CA GLY A 489 18.54 -15.74 7.78
C GLY A 489 17.33 -15.28 8.58
N LEU A 490 16.76 -16.16 9.40
CA LEU A 490 15.60 -15.85 10.25
C LEU A 490 15.99 -15.49 11.68
N GLU A 491 17.24 -15.70 12.06
CA GLU A 491 17.70 -15.43 13.42
C GLU A 491 18.01 -13.95 13.58
N ARG A 492 17.35 -13.31 14.54
CA ARG A 492 17.56 -11.91 14.91
C ARG A 492 18.84 -11.82 15.75
N ILE A 493 19.83 -11.05 15.30
CA ILE A 493 21.17 -11.00 15.91
C ILE A 493 21.31 -9.81 16.85
N SER A 494 20.95 -8.62 16.39
CA SER A 494 20.98 -7.41 17.20
C SER A 494 19.94 -6.38 16.80
N ASP A 495 19.56 -5.53 17.75
CA ASP A 495 18.78 -4.32 17.52
C ASP A 495 19.56 -3.08 17.97
N PHE A 496 19.47 -2.02 17.18
CA PHE A 496 19.91 -0.67 17.51
C PHE A 496 18.69 0.22 17.44
N THR A 497 18.37 0.87 18.56
CA THR A 497 17.16 1.67 18.69
C THR A 497 17.50 3.14 18.82
N PHE A 498 16.70 3.99 18.18
CA PHE A 498 16.91 5.44 18.13
C PHE A 498 15.59 6.20 18.32
N ASP A 499 15.63 7.34 18.98
CA ASP A 499 14.50 8.25 19.15
C ASP A 499 14.10 8.87 17.81
N ALA A 500 12.87 8.65 17.36
CA ALA A 500 12.36 9.27 16.13
C ALA A 500 11.71 10.65 16.37
N THR A 501 11.61 11.10 17.63
CA THR A 501 10.94 12.33 18.07
C THR A 501 11.89 13.45 18.50
N GLY A 502 13.18 13.12 18.54
CA GLY A 502 14.27 14.01 18.95
C GLY A 502 14.57 15.13 17.94
N VAL A 503 15.79 15.63 18.02
CA VAL A 503 16.33 16.67 17.12
C VAL A 503 17.38 16.02 16.23
N ARG A 504 17.39 16.37 14.94
CA ARG A 504 18.26 15.79 13.92
C ARG A 504 19.73 15.67 14.36
N ASN A 505 20.29 16.75 14.90
CA ASN A 505 21.72 16.83 15.28
C ASN A 505 21.96 16.45 16.76
N ALA A 506 20.99 15.82 17.42
CA ALA A 506 21.17 15.24 18.75
C ALA A 506 21.65 13.78 18.63
N MET A 507 22.26 13.27 19.70
CA MET A 507 22.49 11.83 19.84
C MET A 507 21.14 11.17 20.14
N ASN A 508 20.56 10.48 19.15
CA ASN A 508 19.23 9.87 19.27
C ASN A 508 19.28 8.39 19.67
N GLY A 509 20.47 7.81 19.87
CA GLY A 509 20.62 6.42 20.29
C GLY A 509 19.97 6.13 21.65
N LEU A 510 19.23 5.03 21.72
CA LEU A 510 18.51 4.59 22.92
C LEU A 510 19.17 3.34 23.51
N GLU A 511 19.25 2.27 22.72
CA GLU A 511 19.73 0.98 23.21
C GLU A 511 20.32 0.12 22.08
N VAL A 512 21.33 -0.68 22.46
CA VAL A 512 21.90 -1.76 21.65
C VAL A 512 21.61 -3.08 22.35
N LEU A 513 20.87 -3.95 21.67
CA LEU A 513 20.50 -5.27 22.17
C LEU A 513 21.13 -6.35 21.30
N THR A 514 21.73 -7.34 21.94
CA THR A 514 22.31 -8.52 21.30
C THR A 514 21.54 -9.76 21.74
N PHE A 515 21.06 -10.56 20.80
CA PHE A 515 20.25 -11.75 21.11
C PHE A 515 21.11 -13.02 21.27
N ILE A 516 22.37 -12.98 20.85
CA ILE A 516 23.34 -14.06 21.08
C ILE A 516 24.01 -13.86 22.44
N GLU A 517 23.92 -14.88 23.28
CA GLU A 517 24.54 -14.89 24.60
C GLU A 517 26.07 -14.75 24.50
N GLY A 518 26.65 -13.88 25.33
CA GLY A 518 28.10 -13.64 25.36
C GLY A 518 28.65 -12.77 24.23
N MET A 519 27.84 -12.35 23.25
CA MET A 519 28.30 -11.51 22.12
C MET A 519 28.65 -10.08 22.53
N ARG A 520 28.03 -9.56 23.60
CA ARG A 520 28.14 -8.15 24.01
C ARG A 520 29.57 -7.73 24.39
N SER A 521 30.28 -8.52 25.20
CA SER A 521 31.64 -8.15 25.64
C SER A 521 32.69 -8.17 24.52
N PRO A 522 32.75 -9.21 23.65
CA PRO A 522 33.62 -9.18 22.47
C PRO A 522 33.31 -8.01 21.53
N LEU A 523 32.02 -7.71 21.33
CA LEU A 523 31.59 -6.57 20.52
C LEU A 523 32.11 -5.24 21.09
N HIS A 524 32.00 -5.02 22.40
CA HIS A 524 32.53 -3.83 23.06
C HIS A 524 34.03 -3.65 22.84
N LEU A 525 34.82 -4.72 23.02
CA LEU A 525 36.26 -4.70 22.79
C LEU A 525 36.60 -4.38 21.33
N PHE A 526 35.83 -4.95 20.39
CA PHE A 526 36.02 -4.70 18.96
C PHE A 526 35.71 -3.24 18.60
N ILE A 527 34.58 -2.69 19.05
CA ILE A 527 34.21 -1.29 18.79
C ILE A 527 35.30 -0.36 19.33
N ASN A 528 35.77 -0.58 20.57
CA ASN A 528 36.80 0.24 21.20
C ASN A 528 38.12 0.26 20.41
N ALA A 529 38.47 -0.86 19.77
CA ALA A 529 39.70 -1.00 18.99
C ALA A 529 39.60 -0.45 17.56
N ASN A 530 38.38 -0.23 17.03
CA ASN A 530 38.16 0.01 15.60
C ASN A 530 37.32 1.27 15.32
N ARG A 531 37.61 2.38 16.01
CA ARG A 531 36.92 3.65 15.80
C ARG A 531 36.96 4.14 14.34
N GLU A 532 38.13 4.00 13.70
CA GLU A 532 38.36 4.47 12.33
C GLU A 532 37.41 3.82 11.32
N LEU A 533 36.97 2.58 11.56
CA LEU A 533 35.97 1.91 10.72
C LEU A 533 34.61 2.62 10.79
N PHE A 534 34.18 3.10 11.95
CA PHE A 534 32.90 3.81 12.05
C PHE A 534 32.91 5.07 11.20
N ASP A 535 34.00 5.83 11.29
CA ASP A 535 34.16 7.11 10.58
C ASP A 535 34.22 6.90 9.05
N GLU A 536 34.70 5.74 8.59
CA GLU A 536 34.70 5.35 7.17
C GLU A 536 33.27 5.16 6.62
N TYR A 537 32.38 4.53 7.41
CA TYR A 537 31.00 4.23 7.00
C TYR A 537 29.99 5.33 7.38
N TYR A 538 30.30 6.16 8.38
CA TYR A 538 29.45 7.25 8.86
C TYR A 538 30.24 8.54 9.01
N ASN A 539 30.30 9.29 7.91
CA ASN A 539 30.98 10.57 7.82
C ASN A 539 30.00 11.74 8.05
N ASP A 540 29.61 11.94 9.31
CA ASP A 540 28.70 13.01 9.77
C ASP A 540 29.32 13.75 10.98
N GLU A 541 28.95 15.00 11.20
CA GLU A 541 29.40 15.79 12.36
C GLU A 541 29.05 15.14 13.71
N ASN A 542 28.01 14.31 13.75
CA ASN A 542 27.58 13.58 14.93
C ASN A 542 28.24 12.20 15.08
N ALA A 543 29.06 11.75 14.13
CA ALA A 543 29.74 10.45 14.18
C ALA A 543 30.45 10.16 15.52
N PRO A 544 31.21 11.11 16.12
CA PRO A 544 31.82 10.88 17.43
C PRO A 544 30.80 10.55 18.52
N ARG A 545 29.63 11.23 18.53
CA ARG A 545 28.59 11.02 19.55
C ARG A 545 27.91 9.67 19.40
N TYR A 546 27.64 9.24 18.17
CA TYR A 546 27.07 7.92 17.91
C TYR A 546 28.06 6.80 18.22
N PHE A 547 29.35 7.00 17.95
CA PHE A 547 30.39 6.06 18.35
C PHE A 547 30.49 5.92 19.88
N ASP A 548 30.54 7.03 20.61
CA ASP A 548 30.59 7.02 22.09
C ASP A 548 29.35 6.34 22.69
N TRP A 549 28.17 6.59 22.09
CA TRP A 549 26.93 5.88 22.46
C TRP A 549 27.03 4.37 22.21
N LEU A 550 27.48 3.95 21.03
CA LEU A 550 27.63 2.54 20.66
C LEU A 550 28.62 1.83 21.60
N LEU A 551 29.74 2.48 21.93
CA LEU A 551 30.73 1.97 22.87
C LEU A 551 30.18 1.84 24.29
N SER A 552 29.47 2.87 24.78
CA SER A 552 28.88 2.84 26.13
C SER A 552 27.73 1.84 26.26
N SER A 553 26.94 1.64 25.19
CA SER A 553 25.78 0.74 25.17
C SER A 553 26.16 -0.74 25.07
N THR A 554 27.40 -1.04 24.68
CA THR A 554 27.92 -2.40 24.57
C THR A 554 28.79 -2.80 25.76
N LYS A 555 29.15 -1.86 26.64
CA LYS A 555 29.77 -2.15 27.94
C LYS A 555 28.85 -3.03 28.80
#